data_AF-R1CL12-F1
#
_entry.id   AF-R1CL12-F1
#
_cell.length_a   1.000
_cell.length_b   1.000
_cell.length_c   1.000
_cell.angle_alpha   90.00
_cell.angle_beta   90.00
_cell.angle_gamma   90.00
#
_symmetry.space_group_name_H-M   'P 1'
#
loop_
_entity.id
_entity.type
_entity.pdbx_description
1 polymer ?
#
loop_
_entity_poly.entity_id
_entity_poly.type
_entity_poly.pdbx_seq_one_letter_code
_entity_poly.pdbx_strand_id
1 'polypeptide(L)'
;MQLRRALGHLLRPTWRRCVAAALLYTATAHLGAVIFYAIEGGEERARAVAFQEQLQQRRELVEAALVNDTTARAALDALVSQLDEYANSKQSAPNPDALNWSFGGSLFFVLTIMTTIGYGTFVPYTLAGEVLVVVFGLVGLAVSGACLTVLADGLDKASIALLVRLLRVDKPGPGRRALLYVGLALAYWLLSGGIFAATQGWDFFTGFYYAFVTFSTIGFGHYTVSYGDGGGGLAMFFLLSLAGLVVFARLVSELADLLAARGSACLAPPAPRQRQSSRAVQPADQGTGEAHARQAAGPGVEQPAAG
;
A
#
# COMPACT_ATOMS: atom_id res chain seq x y z
N MET A 1 -40.38 -10.04 17.88
CA MET A 1 -40.29 -10.63 16.51
C MET A 1 -39.88 -9.64 15.42
N GLN A 2 -40.31 -8.36 15.45
CA GLN A 2 -39.99 -7.39 14.40
C GLN A 2 -38.50 -6.97 14.37
N LEU A 3 -37.83 -6.83 15.53
CA LEU A 3 -36.40 -6.49 15.61
C LEU A 3 -35.50 -7.57 14.95
N ARG A 4 -35.80 -8.86 15.16
CA ARG A 4 -35.09 -9.98 14.52
C ARG A 4 -35.27 -10.02 13.01
N ARG A 5 -36.45 -9.63 12.50
CA ARG A 5 -36.72 -9.56 11.05
C ARG A 5 -36.04 -8.33 10.42
N ALA A 6 -36.01 -7.19 11.11
CA ALA A 6 -35.30 -5.98 10.68
C ALA A 6 -33.77 -6.17 10.65
N LEU A 7 -33.19 -6.73 11.72
CA LEU A 7 -31.77 -7.13 11.75
C LEU A 7 -31.46 -8.18 10.68
N GLY A 8 -32.36 -9.13 10.46
CA GLY A 8 -32.23 -10.13 9.40
C GLY A 8 -32.14 -9.51 8.01
N HIS A 9 -32.94 -8.49 7.70
CA HIS A 9 -32.90 -7.82 6.39
C HIS A 9 -31.66 -6.93 6.19
N LEU A 10 -31.17 -6.28 7.26
CA LEU A 10 -29.95 -5.46 7.23
C LEU A 10 -28.66 -6.30 7.14
N LEU A 11 -28.64 -7.46 7.80
CA LEU A 11 -27.45 -8.32 7.87
C LEU A 11 -27.32 -9.25 6.66
N ARG A 12 -28.43 -9.76 6.11
CA ARG A 12 -28.45 -10.82 5.07
C ARG A 12 -27.74 -10.51 3.74
N PRO A 13 -27.82 -9.30 3.16
CA PRO A 13 -27.05 -8.97 1.96
C PRO A 13 -25.59 -8.62 2.26
N THR A 14 -25.30 -8.11 3.46
CA THR A 14 -23.97 -7.65 3.88
C THR A 14 -23.06 -8.82 4.28
N TRP A 15 -23.55 -9.81 5.05
CA TRP A 15 -22.72 -10.95 5.48
C TRP A 15 -22.25 -11.82 4.30
N ARG A 16 -23.06 -11.99 3.25
CA ARG A 16 -22.65 -12.75 2.05
C ARG A 16 -21.46 -12.10 1.37
N ARG A 17 -21.44 -10.76 1.30
CA ARG A 17 -20.30 -10.00 0.77
C ARG A 17 -19.08 -10.13 1.68
N CYS A 18 -19.26 -10.05 2.99
CA CYS A 18 -18.17 -10.27 3.96
C CYS A 18 -17.58 -11.68 3.86
N VAL A 19 -18.42 -12.72 3.75
CA VAL A 19 -17.95 -14.11 3.58
C VAL A 19 -17.23 -14.28 2.25
N ALA A 20 -17.77 -13.75 1.15
CA ALA A 20 -17.10 -13.81 -0.15
C ALA A 20 -15.72 -13.10 -0.13
N ALA A 21 -15.63 -11.93 0.51
CA ALA A 21 -14.37 -11.21 0.68
C ALA A 21 -13.37 -11.99 1.55
N ALA A 22 -13.83 -12.61 2.64
CA ALA A 22 -12.99 -13.45 3.50
C ALA A 22 -12.50 -14.71 2.76
N LEU A 23 -13.35 -15.35 1.96
CA LEU A 23 -12.96 -16.49 1.12
C LEU A 23 -11.94 -16.09 0.05
N LEU A 24 -12.12 -14.93 -0.58
CA LEU A 24 -11.14 -14.41 -1.54
C LEU A 24 -9.79 -14.11 -0.87
N TYR A 25 -9.81 -13.43 0.29
CA TYR A 25 -8.62 -13.10 1.07
C TYR A 25 -7.86 -14.38 1.49
N THR A 26 -8.57 -15.37 2.02
CA THR A 26 -7.96 -16.66 2.41
C THR A 26 -7.43 -17.41 1.20
N ALA A 27 -8.14 -17.43 0.07
CA ALA A 27 -7.63 -18.04 -1.16
C ALA A 27 -6.34 -17.38 -1.66
N THR A 28 -6.26 -16.04 -1.63
CA THR A 28 -5.03 -15.32 -2.00
C THR A 28 -3.88 -15.62 -1.04
N ALA A 29 -4.15 -15.75 0.26
CA ALA A 29 -3.14 -16.12 1.25
C ALA A 29 -2.60 -17.54 1.01
N HIS A 30 -3.47 -18.51 0.71
CA HIS A 30 -3.04 -19.88 0.40
C HIS A 30 -2.24 -19.96 -0.90
N LEU A 31 -2.64 -19.20 -1.93
CA LEU A 31 -1.87 -19.11 -3.16
C LEU A 31 -0.46 -18.57 -2.90
N GLY A 32 -0.35 -17.48 -2.11
CA GLY A 32 0.95 -16.94 -1.69
C GLY A 32 1.77 -17.96 -0.90
N ALA A 33 1.15 -18.67 0.04
CA ALA A 33 1.81 -19.71 0.83
C ALA A 33 2.38 -20.83 -0.04
N VAL A 34 1.64 -21.30 -1.05
CA VAL A 34 2.12 -22.32 -2.00
C VAL A 34 3.31 -21.80 -2.80
N ILE A 35 3.26 -20.56 -3.30
CA ILE A 35 4.35 -19.96 -4.08
C ILE A 35 5.62 -19.85 -3.23
N PHE A 36 5.55 -19.25 -2.03
CA PHE A 36 6.72 -19.10 -1.18
C PHE A 36 7.25 -20.44 -0.66
N TYR A 37 6.37 -21.38 -0.30
CA TYR A 37 6.81 -22.73 0.08
C TYR A 37 7.58 -23.43 -1.04
N ALA A 38 7.13 -23.29 -2.29
CA ALA A 38 7.77 -23.90 -3.44
C ALA A 38 9.13 -23.26 -3.79
N ILE A 39 9.25 -21.94 -3.61
CA ILE A 39 10.47 -21.19 -3.97
C ILE A 39 11.50 -21.22 -2.82
N GLU A 40 11.08 -20.91 -1.59
CA GLU A 40 11.99 -20.71 -0.46
C GLU A 40 12.18 -21.98 0.39
N GLY A 41 11.20 -22.90 0.40
CA GLY A 41 11.21 -24.06 1.29
C GLY A 41 12.32 -25.06 0.97
N GLY A 42 12.75 -25.16 -0.30
CA GLY A 42 13.90 -25.97 -0.69
C GLY A 42 15.21 -25.36 -0.18
N GLU A 43 15.40 -24.06 -0.41
CA GLU A 43 16.59 -23.30 0.00
C GLU A 43 16.74 -23.21 1.52
N GLU A 44 15.64 -23.09 2.27
CA GLU A 44 15.65 -23.15 3.74
C GLU A 44 16.18 -24.50 4.23
N ARG A 45 15.66 -25.61 3.69
CA ARG A 45 16.09 -26.96 4.07
C ARG A 45 17.54 -27.21 3.72
N ALA A 46 17.97 -26.81 2.52
CA ALA A 46 19.35 -26.95 2.08
C ALA A 46 20.30 -26.17 3.00
N ARG A 47 19.97 -24.91 3.32
CA ARG A 47 20.75 -24.09 4.27
C ARG A 47 20.77 -24.68 5.67
N ALA A 48 19.65 -25.21 6.16
CA ALA A 48 19.56 -25.83 7.48
C ALA A 48 20.45 -27.09 7.58
N VAL A 49 20.41 -27.97 6.58
CA VAL A 49 21.27 -29.17 6.52
C VAL A 49 22.74 -28.76 6.44
N ALA A 50 23.11 -27.85 5.52
CA ALA A 50 24.49 -27.40 5.38
C ALA A 50 25.03 -26.75 6.67
N PHE A 51 24.19 -25.97 7.37
CA PHE A 51 24.54 -25.38 8.65
C PHE A 51 24.76 -26.43 9.74
N GLN A 52 23.89 -27.43 9.84
CA GLN A 52 24.04 -28.53 10.80
C GLN A 52 25.28 -29.37 10.53
N GLU A 53 25.57 -29.69 9.27
CA GLU A 53 26.80 -30.39 8.87
C GLU A 53 28.04 -29.59 9.27
N GLN A 54 28.06 -28.29 9.01
CA GLN A 54 29.17 -27.42 9.40
C GLN A 54 29.35 -27.37 10.93
N LEU A 55 28.26 -27.35 11.70
CA LEU A 55 28.32 -27.40 13.16
C LEU A 55 28.87 -28.74 13.67
N GLN A 56 28.40 -29.85 13.11
CA GLN A 56 28.88 -31.19 13.47
C GLN A 56 30.37 -31.35 13.18
N GLN A 57 30.83 -30.96 11.98
CA GLN A 57 32.25 -31.00 11.63
C GLN A 57 33.10 -30.17 12.60
N ARG A 58 32.66 -28.97 12.95
CA ARG A 58 33.38 -28.13 13.91
C ARG A 58 33.39 -28.74 15.31
N ARG A 59 32.29 -29.34 15.74
CA ARG A 59 32.20 -30.03 17.05
C ARG A 59 33.16 -31.20 17.12
N GLU A 60 33.20 -32.05 16.10
CA GLU A 60 34.10 -33.21 16.04
C GLU A 60 35.58 -32.79 16.10
N LEU A 61 35.97 -31.75 15.36
CA LEU A 61 37.35 -31.22 15.40
C LEU A 61 37.74 -30.75 16.80
N VAL A 62 36.82 -30.06 17.49
CA VAL A 62 37.07 -29.57 18.85
C VAL A 62 37.07 -30.72 19.85
N GLU A 63 36.14 -31.67 19.76
CA GLU A 63 36.10 -32.85 20.62
C GLU A 63 37.35 -33.74 20.46
N ALA A 64 37.87 -33.86 19.24
CA ALA A 64 39.12 -34.55 18.93
C ALA A 64 40.35 -33.79 19.46
N ALA A 65 40.34 -32.46 19.46
CA ALA A 65 41.39 -31.66 20.08
C ALA A 65 41.37 -31.75 21.62
N LEU A 66 40.19 -31.97 22.21
CA LEU A 66 39.97 -31.99 23.66
C LEU A 66 39.94 -33.41 24.26
N VAL A 67 40.53 -34.41 23.57
CA VAL A 67 40.41 -35.84 23.93
C VAL A 67 40.73 -36.14 25.40
N ASN A 68 41.68 -35.41 25.98
CA ASN A 68 42.17 -35.62 27.34
C ASN A 68 41.71 -34.56 28.37
N ASP A 69 40.92 -33.57 27.96
CA ASP A 69 40.49 -32.48 28.86
C ASP A 69 38.96 -32.46 29.02
N THR A 70 38.48 -33.12 30.08
CA THR A 70 37.06 -33.14 30.45
C THR A 70 36.53 -31.77 30.85
N THR A 71 37.39 -30.88 31.37
CA THR A 71 37.02 -29.54 31.81
C THR A 71 36.75 -28.65 30.60
N ALA A 72 37.62 -28.72 29.60
CA ALA A 72 37.45 -27.99 28.35
C ALA A 72 36.22 -28.47 27.56
N ARG A 73 35.91 -29.78 27.58
CA ARG A 73 34.67 -30.31 26.99
C ARG A 73 33.42 -29.76 27.68
N ALA A 74 33.39 -29.78 29.01
CA ALA A 74 32.27 -29.23 29.77
C ALA A 74 32.10 -27.73 29.52
N ALA A 75 33.20 -26.97 29.40
CA ALA A 75 33.18 -25.56 29.05
C ALA A 75 32.64 -25.30 27.63
N LEU A 76 32.99 -26.15 26.66
CA LEU A 76 32.47 -26.07 25.29
C LEU A 76 30.96 -26.33 25.24
N ASP A 77 30.49 -27.39 25.89
CA ASP A 77 29.06 -27.72 25.93
C ASP A 77 28.26 -26.61 26.62
N ALA A 78 28.80 -26.03 27.70
CA ALA A 78 28.20 -24.87 28.35
C ALA A 78 28.14 -23.65 27.42
N LEU A 79 29.19 -23.37 26.64
CA LEU A 79 29.22 -22.27 25.68
C LEU A 79 28.21 -22.49 24.55
N VAL A 80 28.15 -23.68 23.97
CA VAL A 80 27.17 -24.02 22.92
C VAL A 80 25.75 -23.87 23.45
N SER A 81 25.47 -24.37 24.66
CA SER A 81 24.16 -24.20 25.30
C SER A 81 23.79 -22.74 25.52
N GLN A 82 24.74 -21.90 25.93
CA GLN A 82 24.51 -20.45 26.09
C GLN A 82 24.22 -19.78 24.74
N LEU A 83 24.94 -20.15 23.68
CA LEU A 83 24.71 -19.62 22.34
C LEU A 83 23.36 -20.07 21.79
N ASP A 84 22.95 -21.32 22.03
CA ASP A 84 21.64 -21.83 21.61
C ASP A 84 20.51 -21.14 22.38
N GLU A 85 20.65 -20.97 23.70
CA GLU A 85 19.67 -20.21 24.51
C GLU A 85 19.55 -18.77 24.01
N TYR A 86 20.69 -18.14 23.73
CA TYR A 86 20.74 -16.79 23.19
C TYR A 86 20.09 -16.71 21.79
N ALA A 87 20.41 -17.62 20.87
CA ALA A 87 19.81 -17.67 19.54
C ALA A 87 18.28 -17.84 19.60
N ASN A 88 17.79 -18.62 20.57
CA ASN A 88 16.36 -18.82 20.79
C ASN A 88 15.67 -17.64 21.49
N SER A 89 16.42 -16.76 22.18
CA SER A 89 15.87 -15.58 22.86
C SER A 89 15.38 -14.47 21.91
N LYS A 90 15.69 -14.56 20.60
CA LYS A 90 15.41 -13.53 19.57
C LYS A 90 15.99 -12.15 19.87
N GLN A 91 17.02 -12.08 20.73
CA GLN A 91 17.69 -10.83 21.08
C GLN A 91 18.80 -10.50 20.09
N SER A 92 18.97 -9.21 19.76
CA SER A 92 20.09 -8.75 18.93
C SER A 92 21.39 -8.93 19.69
N ALA A 93 22.34 -9.69 19.12
CA ALA A 93 23.64 -10.01 19.75
C ALA A 93 24.28 -8.79 20.43
N PRO A 94 24.65 -8.87 21.73
CA PRO A 94 25.22 -7.73 22.42
C PRO A 94 26.55 -7.36 21.79
N ASN A 95 26.68 -6.12 21.34
CA ASN A 95 27.93 -5.56 20.84
C ASN A 95 28.25 -4.28 21.61
N PRO A 96 29.24 -4.28 22.52
CA PRO A 96 29.59 -3.10 23.31
C PRO A 96 30.13 -1.96 22.44
N ASP A 97 30.69 -2.27 21.27
CA ASP A 97 31.27 -1.29 20.34
C ASP A 97 30.23 -0.75 19.33
N ALA A 98 29.05 -1.36 19.26
CA ALA A 98 27.98 -0.98 18.32
C ALA A 98 26.60 -1.07 18.99
N LEU A 99 26.34 -0.16 19.94
CA LEU A 99 25.08 -0.11 20.68
C LEU A 99 23.94 0.43 19.80
N ASN A 100 22.84 -0.32 19.73
CA ASN A 100 21.63 0.09 19.00
C ASN A 100 20.90 1.27 19.69
N TRP A 101 20.93 1.33 21.03
CA TRP A 101 20.24 2.34 21.83
C TRP A 101 21.05 3.64 21.99
N SER A 102 21.55 4.19 20.87
CA SER A 102 22.00 5.58 20.81
C SER A 102 20.80 6.52 20.65
N PHE A 103 20.99 7.84 20.72
CA PHE A 103 19.90 8.78 20.43
C PHE A 103 19.37 8.59 19.00
N GLY A 104 20.27 8.42 18.01
CA GLY A 104 19.89 8.18 16.62
C GLY A 104 19.13 6.86 16.43
N GLY A 105 19.59 5.78 17.06
CA GLY A 105 18.89 4.50 17.04
C GLY A 105 17.54 4.54 17.77
N SER A 106 17.46 5.26 18.90
CA SER A 106 16.19 5.44 19.63
C SER A 106 15.19 6.25 18.81
N LEU A 107 15.63 7.28 18.10
CA LEU A 107 14.78 8.05 17.20
C LEU A 107 14.30 7.20 16.02
N PHE A 108 15.20 6.43 15.39
CA PHE A 108 14.83 5.46 14.36
C PHE A 108 13.75 4.49 14.87
N PHE A 109 13.96 3.89 16.05
CA PHE A 109 13.02 2.98 16.67
C PHE A 109 11.64 3.61 16.86
N VAL A 110 11.56 4.80 17.47
CA VAL A 110 10.29 5.52 17.66
C VAL A 110 9.62 5.84 16.33
N LEU A 111 10.37 6.27 15.32
CA LEU A 111 9.83 6.55 13.99
C LEU A 111 9.25 5.29 13.33
N THR A 112 9.87 4.13 13.51
CA THR A 112 9.35 2.86 12.97
C THR A 112 8.05 2.41 13.67
N ILE A 113 7.88 2.74 14.95
CA ILE A 113 6.61 2.53 15.68
C ILE A 113 5.54 3.47 15.13
N MET A 114 5.85 4.77 15.04
CA MET A 114 4.90 5.78 14.58
C MET A 114 4.39 5.52 13.16
N THR A 115 5.27 5.02 12.28
CA THR A 115 4.96 4.71 10.87
C THR A 115 4.43 3.30 10.66
N THR A 116 4.34 2.50 11.72
CA THR A 116 3.98 1.07 11.68
C THR A 116 4.85 0.21 10.77
N ILE A 117 6.07 0.65 10.47
CA ILE A 117 7.04 -0.13 9.70
C ILE A 117 7.56 -1.27 10.56
N GLY A 118 7.98 -0.97 11.79
CA GLY A 118 8.37 -1.96 12.80
C GLY A 118 9.41 -3.00 12.34
N TYR A 119 10.61 -2.58 11.93
CA TYR A 119 11.64 -3.50 11.41
C TYR A 119 12.04 -4.65 12.32
N GLY A 120 11.96 -4.48 13.64
CA GLY A 120 12.31 -5.52 14.60
C GLY A 120 13.80 -5.86 14.67
N THR A 121 14.70 -5.00 14.15
CA THR A 121 16.15 -5.22 14.24
C THR A 121 16.70 -5.16 15.66
N PHE A 122 16.04 -4.39 16.54
CA PHE A 122 16.22 -4.38 17.98
C PHE A 122 14.91 -3.97 18.67
N VAL A 123 14.69 -4.46 19.88
CA VAL A 123 13.44 -4.31 20.65
C VAL A 123 13.75 -4.01 22.13
N PRO A 124 12.83 -3.38 22.89
CA PRO A 124 13.05 -3.18 24.32
C PRO A 124 13.03 -4.53 25.04
N TYR A 125 13.95 -4.69 26.00
CA TYR A 125 14.05 -5.88 26.83
C TYR A 125 13.50 -5.68 28.25
N THR A 126 13.16 -4.43 28.60
CA THR A 126 12.64 -4.09 29.93
C THR A 126 11.12 -3.96 29.87
N LEU A 127 10.44 -4.38 30.94
CA LEU A 127 9.00 -4.20 31.09
C LEU A 127 8.58 -2.73 30.88
N ALA A 128 9.38 -1.79 31.41
CA ALA A 128 9.13 -0.37 31.22
C ALA A 128 9.17 0.03 29.73
N GLY A 129 10.17 -0.46 28.98
CA GLY A 129 10.28 -0.22 27.54
C GLY A 129 9.11 -0.82 26.75
N GLU A 130 8.70 -2.05 27.07
CA GLU A 130 7.54 -2.70 26.44
C GLU A 130 6.24 -1.94 26.70
N VAL A 131 6.00 -1.51 27.94
CA VAL A 131 4.83 -0.67 28.30
C VAL A 131 4.86 0.66 27.53
N LEU A 132 6.04 1.28 27.42
CA LEU A 132 6.19 2.51 26.65
C LEU A 132 5.90 2.30 25.16
N VAL A 133 6.27 1.15 24.57
CA VAL A 133 5.90 0.83 23.17
C VAL A 133 4.38 0.80 23.00
N VAL A 134 3.63 0.23 23.96
CA VAL A 134 2.16 0.22 23.89
C VAL A 134 1.60 1.65 23.92
N VAL A 135 2.04 2.46 24.89
CA VAL A 135 1.52 3.83 25.07
C VAL A 135 1.93 4.74 23.92
N PHE A 136 3.23 4.78 23.58
CA PHE A 136 3.73 5.58 22.47
C PHE A 136 3.22 5.08 21.12
N GLY A 137 3.01 3.78 20.96
CA GLY A 137 2.41 3.19 19.76
C GLY A 137 1.02 3.76 19.51
N LEU A 138 0.15 3.77 20.52
CA LEU A 138 -1.22 4.30 20.38
C LEU A 138 -1.24 5.79 20.04
N VAL A 139 -0.45 6.60 20.76
CA VAL A 139 -0.38 8.05 20.51
C VAL A 139 0.27 8.34 19.14
N GLY A 140 1.37 7.65 18.84
CA GLY A 140 2.10 7.77 17.60
C GLY A 140 1.26 7.42 16.39
N LEU A 141 0.50 6.32 16.44
CA LEU A 141 -0.46 5.92 15.42
C LEU A 141 -1.50 7.01 15.15
N ALA A 142 -2.09 7.61 16.19
CA ALA A 142 -3.08 8.67 16.05
C ALA A 142 -2.48 9.92 15.39
N VAL A 143 -1.29 10.33 15.84
CA VAL A 143 -0.57 11.49 15.27
C VAL A 143 -0.17 11.24 13.81
N SER A 144 0.39 10.08 13.51
CA SER A 144 0.75 9.67 12.15
C SER A 144 -0.48 9.63 11.24
N GLY A 145 -1.59 9.05 11.68
CA GLY A 145 -2.83 9.02 10.92
C GLY A 145 -3.37 10.41 10.58
N ALA A 146 -3.35 11.34 11.55
CA ALA A 146 -3.73 12.73 11.33
C ALA A 146 -2.79 13.42 10.32
N CYS A 147 -1.48 13.23 10.46
CA CYS A 147 -0.48 13.78 9.55
C CYS A 147 -0.67 13.25 8.13
N LEU A 148 -0.80 11.93 7.97
CA LEU A 148 -1.02 11.26 6.68
C LEU A 148 -2.29 11.77 6.01
N THR A 149 -3.37 12.02 6.77
CA THR A 149 -4.62 12.55 6.21
C THR A 149 -4.42 13.93 5.57
N VAL A 150 -3.75 14.86 6.26
CA VAL A 150 -3.50 16.21 5.73
C VAL A 150 -2.61 16.16 4.48
N LEU A 151 -1.56 15.34 4.51
CA LEU A 151 -0.65 15.20 3.38
C LEU A 151 -1.31 14.50 2.18
N ALA A 152 -2.11 13.46 2.44
CA ALA A 152 -2.89 12.74 1.44
C ALA A 152 -3.89 13.65 0.73
N ASP A 153 -4.59 14.51 1.47
CA ASP A 153 -5.54 15.48 0.90
C ASP A 153 -4.84 16.50 0.00
N GLY A 154 -3.67 16.98 0.40
CA GLY A 154 -2.84 17.87 -0.41
C GLY A 154 -2.41 17.21 -1.72
N LEU A 155 -1.91 15.98 -1.63
CA LEU A 155 -1.50 15.19 -2.80
C LEU A 155 -2.68 14.87 -3.71
N ASP A 156 -3.84 14.51 -3.16
CA ASP A 156 -5.05 14.19 -3.93
C ASP A 156 -5.52 15.40 -4.75
N LYS A 157 -5.64 16.58 -4.12
CA LYS A 157 -6.00 17.84 -4.80
C LYS A 157 -5.02 18.17 -5.93
N ALA A 158 -3.72 18.06 -5.67
CA ALA A 158 -2.69 18.32 -6.67
C ALA A 158 -2.77 17.32 -7.84
N SER A 159 -2.96 16.03 -7.54
CA SER A 159 -3.06 14.97 -8.55
C SER A 159 -4.31 15.11 -9.43
N ILE A 160 -5.45 15.49 -8.86
CA ILE A 160 -6.69 15.74 -9.59
C ILE A 160 -6.53 16.98 -10.46
N ALA A 161 -5.97 18.08 -9.93
CA ALA A 161 -5.72 19.28 -10.70
C ALA A 161 -4.80 19.00 -11.91
N LEU A 162 -3.77 18.17 -11.71
CA LEU A 162 -2.89 17.72 -12.78
C LEU A 162 -3.66 16.91 -13.85
N LEU A 163 -4.48 15.94 -13.46
CA LEU A 163 -5.27 15.14 -14.40
C LEU A 163 -6.28 15.98 -15.19
N VAL A 164 -6.99 16.89 -14.51
CA VAL A 164 -7.92 17.82 -15.16
C VAL A 164 -7.18 18.67 -16.19
N ARG A 165 -6.00 19.19 -15.85
CA ARG A 165 -5.18 20.00 -16.75
C ARG A 165 -4.64 19.22 -17.95
N LEU A 166 -4.11 18.00 -17.73
CA LEU A 166 -3.49 17.18 -18.77
C LEU A 166 -4.51 16.55 -19.70
N LEU A 167 -5.61 16.02 -19.15
CA LEU A 167 -6.60 15.25 -19.89
C LEU A 167 -7.82 16.08 -20.30
N ARG A 168 -7.89 17.36 -19.90
CA ARG A 168 -8.99 18.30 -20.20
C ARG A 168 -10.37 17.69 -19.94
N VAL A 169 -10.52 17.06 -18.78
CA VAL A 169 -11.78 16.47 -18.30
C VAL A 169 -12.18 17.12 -16.99
N ASP A 170 -13.47 17.34 -16.81
CA ASP A 170 -14.01 17.98 -15.60
C ASP A 170 -13.80 17.13 -14.34
N LYS A 171 -13.96 15.80 -14.47
CA LYS A 171 -13.80 14.85 -13.36
C LYS A 171 -13.10 13.57 -13.84
N PRO A 172 -11.85 13.30 -13.40
CA PRO A 172 -11.16 12.06 -13.78
C PRO A 172 -11.84 10.86 -13.11
N GLY A 173 -12.22 9.85 -13.91
CA GLY A 173 -12.81 8.63 -13.39
C GLY A 173 -11.81 7.74 -12.61
N PRO A 174 -12.29 6.76 -11.82
CA PRO A 174 -11.46 5.93 -10.94
C PRO A 174 -10.29 5.23 -11.65
N GLY A 175 -10.50 4.77 -12.89
CA GLY A 175 -9.44 4.12 -13.67
C GLY A 175 -8.26 5.04 -14.01
N ARG A 176 -8.53 6.32 -14.30
CA ARG A 176 -7.48 7.31 -14.61
C ARG A 176 -6.71 7.71 -13.36
N ARG A 177 -7.41 7.86 -12.23
CA ARG A 177 -6.79 8.15 -10.92
C ARG A 177 -5.92 6.98 -10.46
N ALA A 178 -6.44 5.75 -10.51
CA ALA A 178 -5.68 4.55 -10.19
C ALA A 178 -4.43 4.41 -11.08
N LEU A 179 -4.55 4.63 -12.39
CA LEU A 179 -3.40 4.58 -13.30
C LEU A 179 -2.33 5.62 -12.96
N LEU A 180 -2.73 6.85 -12.63
CA LEU A 180 -1.81 7.89 -12.18
C LEU A 180 -1.06 7.46 -10.93
N TYR A 181 -1.76 6.97 -9.91
CA TYR A 181 -1.14 6.58 -8.65
C TYR A 181 -0.26 5.33 -8.76
N VAL A 182 -0.60 4.39 -9.65
CA VAL A 182 0.31 3.27 -9.99
C VAL A 182 1.60 3.81 -10.59
N GLY A 183 1.51 4.73 -11.56
CA GLY A 183 2.69 5.35 -12.17
C GLY A 183 3.51 6.18 -11.17
N LEU A 184 2.84 6.97 -10.33
CA LEU A 184 3.48 7.79 -9.30
C LEU A 184 4.19 6.93 -8.25
N ALA A 185 3.56 5.87 -7.76
CA ALA A 185 4.15 4.95 -6.79
C ALA A 185 5.38 4.24 -7.36
N LEU A 186 5.30 3.71 -8.58
CA LEU A 186 6.43 3.08 -9.25
C LEU A 186 7.60 4.06 -9.45
N ALA A 187 7.31 5.27 -9.95
CA ALA A 187 8.33 6.30 -10.12
C ALA A 187 8.98 6.69 -8.78
N TYR A 188 8.17 6.80 -7.72
CA TYR A 188 8.65 7.11 -6.37
C TYR A 188 9.55 6.00 -5.83
N TRP A 189 9.15 4.73 -5.94
CA TRP A 189 9.95 3.59 -5.49
C TRP A 189 11.26 3.45 -6.26
N LEU A 190 11.24 3.67 -7.57
CA LEU A 190 12.46 3.65 -8.40
C LEU A 190 13.42 4.79 -8.01
N LEU A 191 12.90 5.99 -7.79
CA LEU A 191 13.70 7.14 -7.36
C LEU A 191 14.31 6.90 -5.97
N SER A 192 13.48 6.51 -5.00
CA SER A 192 13.95 6.19 -3.65
C SER A 192 14.94 5.03 -3.65
N GLY A 193 14.73 4.01 -4.49
CA GLY A 193 15.64 2.89 -4.63
C GLY A 193 17.03 3.32 -5.10
N GLY A 194 17.11 4.24 -6.07
CA GLY A 194 18.38 4.84 -6.49
C GLY A 194 19.06 5.66 -5.39
N ILE A 195 18.28 6.43 -4.61
CA ILE A 195 18.81 7.21 -3.47
C ILE A 195 19.36 6.29 -2.38
N PHE A 196 18.64 5.23 -2.01
CA PHE A 196 19.11 4.27 -1.02
C PHE A 196 20.33 3.49 -1.51
N ALA A 197 20.34 3.06 -2.77
CA ALA A 197 21.51 2.41 -3.36
C ALA A 197 22.77 3.29 -3.27
N ALA A 198 22.65 4.57 -3.65
CA ALA A 198 23.77 5.51 -3.62
C ALA A 198 24.25 5.85 -2.20
N THR A 199 23.32 5.96 -1.23
CA THR A 199 23.65 6.41 0.13
C THR A 199 24.04 5.28 1.08
N GLN A 200 23.51 4.07 0.87
CA GLN A 200 23.77 2.91 1.72
C GLN A 200 24.80 1.95 1.12
N GLY A 201 25.29 2.21 -0.09
CA GLY A 201 26.23 1.32 -0.80
C GLY A 201 25.59 0.00 -1.24
N TRP A 202 24.27 -0.01 -1.43
CA TRP A 202 23.53 -1.16 -1.92
C TRP A 202 23.47 -1.17 -3.44
N ASP A 203 23.22 -2.33 -4.04
CA ASP A 203 22.80 -2.37 -5.43
C ASP A 203 21.40 -1.76 -5.61
N PHE A 204 21.08 -1.37 -6.84
CA PHE A 204 19.82 -0.70 -7.15
C PHE A 204 18.58 -1.53 -6.77
N PHE A 205 18.62 -2.85 -7.00
CA PHE A 205 17.46 -3.71 -6.72
C PHE A 205 17.23 -3.82 -5.22
N THR A 206 18.28 -4.00 -4.42
CA THR A 206 18.19 -3.96 -2.95
C THR A 206 17.61 -2.64 -2.45
N GLY A 207 18.06 -1.50 -3.00
CA GLY A 207 17.50 -0.19 -2.68
C GLY A 207 16.02 -0.06 -3.04
N PHE A 208 15.62 -0.52 -4.23
CA PHE A 208 14.22 -0.53 -4.67
C PHE A 208 13.34 -1.44 -3.80
N TYR A 209 13.81 -2.65 -3.53
CA TYR A 209 13.12 -3.62 -2.67
C TYR A 209 12.96 -3.07 -1.26
N TYR A 210 14.01 -2.47 -0.70
CA TYR A 210 13.96 -1.77 0.58
C TYR A 210 12.90 -0.66 0.57
N ALA A 211 12.89 0.21 -0.46
CA ALA A 211 11.89 1.28 -0.59
C ALA A 211 10.46 0.72 -0.59
N PHE A 212 10.19 -0.33 -1.37
CA PHE A 212 8.88 -0.98 -1.39
C PHE A 212 8.51 -1.55 -0.02
N VAL A 213 9.36 -2.37 0.60
CA VAL A 213 9.12 -3.00 1.91
C VAL A 213 8.90 -1.96 3.02
N THR A 214 9.63 -0.85 2.94
CA THR A 214 9.53 0.26 3.89
C THR A 214 8.23 1.02 3.74
N PHE A 215 7.94 1.51 2.53
CA PHE A 215 6.81 2.43 2.31
C PHE A 215 5.46 1.73 2.28
N SER A 216 5.45 0.42 2.03
CA SER A 216 4.27 -0.43 2.21
C SER A 216 4.08 -0.92 3.65
N THR A 217 4.93 -0.47 4.58
CA THR A 217 4.91 -0.83 6.00
C THR A 217 4.99 -2.34 6.26
N ILE A 218 5.68 -3.09 5.40
CA ILE A 218 5.96 -4.53 5.60
C ILE A 218 7.11 -4.70 6.60
N GLY A 219 8.20 -3.95 6.42
CA GLY A 219 9.27 -3.79 7.41
C GLY A 219 10.00 -5.07 7.84
N PHE A 220 10.52 -5.88 6.92
CA PHE A 220 11.23 -7.13 7.29
C PHE A 220 12.53 -6.97 8.09
N GLY A 221 13.18 -5.80 8.07
CA GLY A 221 14.34 -5.49 8.93
C GLY A 221 15.68 -6.09 8.54
N HIS A 222 15.74 -7.02 7.58
CA HIS A 222 17.02 -7.56 7.08
C HIS A 222 17.85 -6.53 6.28
N TYR A 223 17.21 -5.47 5.78
CA TYR A 223 17.87 -4.25 5.32
C TYR A 223 17.34 -3.07 6.15
N THR A 224 18.25 -2.23 6.63
CA THR A 224 17.93 -0.98 7.35
C THR A 224 18.95 0.09 7.02
N VAL A 225 18.50 1.34 6.99
CA VAL A 225 19.42 2.48 6.85
C VAL A 225 20.38 2.56 8.03
N SER A 226 21.61 2.99 7.76
CA SER A 226 22.52 3.38 8.82
C SER A 226 22.06 4.69 9.47
N TYR A 227 21.95 4.67 10.79
CA TYR A 227 21.50 5.79 11.63
C TYR A 227 22.62 6.39 12.49
N GLY A 228 23.87 6.27 12.05
CA GLY A 228 25.06 6.79 12.74
C GLY A 228 25.11 8.32 12.89
N ASP A 229 26.11 8.80 13.62
CA ASP A 229 26.20 10.11 14.29
C ASP A 229 26.03 11.37 13.39
N GLY A 230 26.10 11.23 12.07
CA GLY A 230 25.92 12.33 11.11
C GLY A 230 24.47 12.76 10.87
N GLY A 231 23.47 12.01 11.33
CA GLY A 231 22.03 12.37 11.27
C GLY A 231 21.38 12.41 9.87
N GLY A 232 22.16 12.55 8.79
CA GLY A 232 21.65 12.67 7.42
C GLY A 232 20.88 11.44 6.93
N GLY A 233 21.35 10.23 7.27
CA GLY A 233 20.66 8.98 6.92
C GLY A 233 19.27 8.87 7.57
N LEU A 234 19.15 9.27 8.84
CA LEU A 234 17.89 9.31 9.58
C LEU A 234 16.90 10.32 8.99
N ALA A 235 17.36 11.53 8.68
CA ALA A 235 16.52 12.56 8.10
C ALA A 235 16.01 12.15 6.72
N MET A 236 16.90 11.59 5.88
CA MET A 236 16.54 11.03 4.58
C MET A 236 15.50 9.92 4.72
N PHE A 237 15.74 8.94 5.62
CA PHE A 237 14.80 7.86 5.90
C PHE A 237 13.43 8.39 6.31
N PHE A 238 13.38 9.34 7.23
CA PHE A 238 12.12 9.89 7.72
C PHE A 238 11.33 10.61 6.62
N LEU A 239 12.00 11.50 5.87
CA LEU A 239 11.35 12.28 4.82
C LEU A 239 10.85 11.39 3.67
N LEU A 240 11.66 10.42 3.24
CA LEU A 240 11.26 9.48 2.19
C LEU A 240 10.16 8.54 2.68
N SER A 241 10.24 8.05 3.92
CA SER A 241 9.20 7.17 4.45
C SER A 241 7.87 7.89 4.58
N LEU A 242 7.85 9.13 5.08
CA LEU A 242 6.60 9.89 5.22
C LEU A 242 5.92 10.12 3.86
N ALA A 243 6.67 10.58 2.85
CA ALA A 243 6.12 10.78 1.51
C ALA A 243 5.73 9.44 0.84
N GLY A 244 6.53 8.39 1.02
CA GLY A 244 6.25 7.06 0.52
C GLY A 244 4.97 6.46 1.09
N LEU A 245 4.74 6.58 2.39
CA LEU A 245 3.50 6.15 3.05
C LEU A 245 2.28 6.88 2.49
N VAL A 246 2.37 8.18 2.23
CA VAL A 246 1.27 8.96 1.64
C VAL A 246 0.95 8.46 0.23
N VAL A 247 1.97 8.27 -0.62
CA VAL A 247 1.80 7.76 -1.98
C VAL A 247 1.19 6.34 -1.96
N PHE A 248 1.65 5.47 -1.07
CA PHE A 248 1.13 4.11 -0.92
C PHE A 248 -0.31 4.09 -0.41
N ALA A 249 -0.63 4.88 0.62
CA ALA A 249 -1.99 4.97 1.15
C ALA A 249 -3.00 5.45 0.11
N ARG A 250 -2.61 6.45 -0.72
CA ARG A 250 -3.45 6.89 -1.85
C ARG A 250 -3.55 5.82 -2.93
N LEU A 251 -2.47 5.14 -3.29
CA LEU A 251 -2.51 4.02 -4.24
C LEU A 251 -3.52 2.95 -3.82
N VAL A 252 -3.46 2.49 -2.56
CA VAL A 252 -4.38 1.49 -2.04
C VAL A 252 -5.83 1.99 -2.10
N SER A 253 -6.07 3.26 -1.74
CA SER A 253 -7.40 3.88 -1.81
C SER A 253 -7.96 3.91 -3.24
N GLU A 254 -7.16 4.33 -4.22
CA GLU A 254 -7.61 4.41 -5.62
C GLU A 254 -7.85 3.04 -6.26
N LEU A 255 -7.04 2.04 -5.90
CA LEU A 255 -7.27 0.65 -6.32
C LEU A 255 -8.56 0.10 -5.73
N ALA A 256 -8.85 0.39 -4.46
CA ALA A 256 -10.10 0.01 -3.82
C ALA A 256 -11.31 0.65 -4.52
N ASP A 257 -11.24 1.95 -4.82
CA ASP A 257 -12.29 2.68 -5.54
C ASP A 257 -12.51 2.11 -6.96
N LEU A 258 -11.44 1.77 -7.68
CA LEU A 258 -11.52 1.15 -9.01
C LEU A 258 -12.21 -0.22 -8.96
N LEU A 259 -11.87 -1.05 -7.97
CA LEU A 259 -12.49 -2.36 -7.78
C LEU A 259 -13.97 -2.22 -7.42
N ALA A 260 -14.33 -1.27 -6.54
CA ALA A 260 -15.71 -0.98 -6.17
C ALA A 260 -16.55 -0.49 -7.37
N ALA A 261 -15.98 0.37 -8.21
CA ALA A 261 -16.63 0.87 -9.42
C ALA A 261 -16.90 -0.27 -10.43
N ARG A 262 -15.95 -1.19 -10.63
CA ARG A 262 -16.14 -2.36 -11.52
C ARG A 262 -17.15 -3.36 -10.97
N GLY A 263 -17.14 -3.64 -9.67
CA GLY A 263 -18.11 -4.51 -9.03
C GLY A 263 -19.55 -4.00 -9.17
N SER A 264 -19.73 -2.67 -9.06
CA SER A 264 -21.04 -2.03 -9.24
C SER A 264 -21.53 -2.10 -10.69
N ALA A 265 -20.64 -1.94 -11.67
CA ALA A 265 -20.98 -2.05 -13.09
C ALA A 265 -21.38 -3.48 -13.50
N CYS A 266 -20.75 -4.52 -12.92
CA CYS A 266 -21.07 -5.92 -13.19
C CYS A 266 -22.45 -6.34 -12.63
N LEU A 267 -22.93 -5.67 -11.59
CA LEU A 267 -24.22 -5.95 -10.94
C LEU A 267 -25.39 -5.11 -11.51
N ALA A 268 -25.12 -4.17 -12.42
CA ALA A 268 -26.17 -3.36 -13.03
C ALA A 268 -26.99 -4.20 -14.04
N PRO A 269 -28.33 -4.27 -13.92
CA PRO A 269 -29.15 -4.94 -14.92
C PRO A 269 -29.01 -4.27 -16.29
N PRO A 270 -29.08 -5.02 -17.40
CA PRO A 270 -28.94 -4.45 -18.73
C PRO A 270 -30.00 -3.37 -18.97
N ALA A 271 -29.57 -2.22 -19.48
CA ALA A 271 -30.45 -1.09 -19.73
C ALA A 271 -31.62 -1.50 -20.65
N PRO A 272 -32.86 -1.07 -20.37
CA PRO A 272 -34.00 -1.39 -21.22
C PRO A 272 -33.75 -0.82 -22.63
N ARG A 273 -33.85 -1.69 -23.65
CA ARG A 273 -33.82 -1.28 -25.06
C ARG A 273 -34.93 -0.26 -25.30
N GLN A 274 -34.60 1.02 -25.39
CA GLN A 274 -35.51 2.02 -25.94
C GLN A 274 -35.77 1.64 -27.40
N ARG A 275 -36.96 1.08 -27.67
CA ARG A 275 -37.50 1.00 -29.04
C ARG A 275 -37.64 2.44 -29.52
N GLN A 276 -36.73 2.87 -30.38
CA GLN A 276 -36.94 4.06 -31.20
C GLN A 276 -38.20 3.83 -32.05
N SER A 277 -39.30 4.46 -31.63
CA SER A 277 -40.48 4.63 -32.46
C SER A 277 -40.12 5.64 -33.56
N SER A 278 -39.59 5.15 -34.68
CA SER A 278 -39.49 5.92 -35.92
C SER A 278 -40.91 6.24 -36.42
N ARG A 279 -41.39 7.44 -36.13
CA ARG A 279 -42.47 8.09 -36.90
C ARG A 279 -41.92 9.40 -37.43
N ALA A 280 -41.28 9.32 -38.59
CA ALA A 280 -40.98 10.46 -39.43
C ALA A 280 -42.31 10.96 -40.03
N VAL A 281 -42.66 12.21 -39.78
CA VAL A 281 -43.68 12.94 -40.55
C VAL A 281 -42.90 13.70 -41.64
N GLN A 282 -43.11 13.34 -42.90
CA GLN A 282 -42.69 14.12 -44.05
C GLN A 282 -43.77 15.17 -44.38
N PRO A 283 -43.42 16.39 -44.81
CA PRO A 283 -44.38 17.32 -45.39
C PRO A 283 -44.60 16.99 -46.87
N ALA A 284 -45.86 16.98 -47.30
CA ALA A 284 -46.25 16.76 -48.69
C ALA A 284 -46.10 18.05 -49.50
N ASP A 285 -45.36 17.94 -50.60
CA ASP A 285 -45.22 18.90 -51.68
C ASP A 285 -46.39 18.71 -52.66
N GLN A 286 -47.15 19.76 -52.96
CA GLN A 286 -48.10 19.78 -54.07
C GLN A 286 -47.97 21.11 -54.82
N GLY A 287 -47.33 21.03 -55.98
CA GLY A 287 -47.41 22.04 -57.01
C GLY A 287 -48.48 21.73 -58.05
N THR A 288 -49.08 22.83 -58.55
CA THR A 288 -49.47 23.14 -59.94
C THR A 288 -50.97 23.30 -60.23
N GLY A 289 -51.30 24.47 -60.81
CA GLY A 289 -52.29 24.57 -61.89
C GLY A 289 -53.37 25.66 -61.75
N GLU A 290 -53.27 26.67 -62.61
CA GLU A 290 -54.38 27.36 -63.31
C GLU A 290 -55.05 28.64 -62.72
N ALA A 291 -54.52 29.78 -63.18
CA ALA A 291 -55.13 30.78 -64.08
C ALA A 291 -56.51 31.46 -63.80
N HIS A 292 -56.45 32.79 -63.98
CA HIS A 292 -57.45 33.75 -64.49
C HIS A 292 -58.36 34.59 -63.55
N ALA A 293 -57.95 35.87 -63.45
CA ALA A 293 -58.72 37.09 -63.78
C ALA A 293 -59.97 37.48 -62.95
N ARG A 294 -59.91 38.66 -62.31
CA ARG A 294 -60.69 39.87 -62.68
C ARG A 294 -60.41 41.07 -61.76
N GLN A 295 -60.44 42.25 -62.38
CA GLN A 295 -60.41 43.59 -61.80
C GLN A 295 -61.59 43.85 -60.84
N ALA A 296 -61.40 44.73 -59.83
CA ALA A 296 -61.96 46.10 -59.81
C ALA A 296 -62.19 46.65 -58.37
N ALA A 297 -61.97 47.96 -58.25
CA ALA A 297 -62.52 48.93 -57.28
C ALA A 297 -61.87 49.10 -55.89
N GLY A 298 -61.28 50.29 -55.67
CA GLY A 298 -61.18 50.95 -54.35
C GLY A 298 -62.50 51.65 -53.98
N PRO A 299 -62.56 52.72 -53.14
CA PRO A 299 -61.52 53.42 -52.38
C PRO A 299 -61.89 53.63 -50.87
N GLY A 300 -61.06 54.37 -50.10
CA GLY A 300 -61.43 54.90 -48.76
C GLY A 300 -60.29 54.86 -47.74
N VAL A 301 -59.39 55.86 -47.64
CA VAL A 301 -59.48 57.17 -46.93
C VAL A 301 -58.85 57.12 -45.51
N GLU A 302 -58.05 58.16 -45.24
CA GLU A 302 -57.59 58.72 -43.95
C GLU A 302 -56.39 58.10 -43.16
N GLN A 303 -55.24 58.74 -43.38
CA GLN A 303 -54.29 59.25 -42.36
C GLN A 303 -54.97 60.19 -41.32
N PRO A 304 -54.30 60.74 -40.26
CA PRO A 304 -52.86 60.74 -39.93
C PRO A 304 -52.49 60.57 -38.41
N ALA A 305 -51.17 60.44 -38.21
CA ALA A 305 -50.29 61.03 -37.17
C ALA A 305 -50.69 61.10 -35.69
N ALA A 306 -49.78 60.68 -34.80
CA ALA A 306 -48.88 61.57 -34.05
C ALA A 306 -48.33 60.86 -32.79
N GLY A 307 -47.06 61.13 -32.45
CA GLY A 307 -46.49 60.90 -31.11
C GLY A 307 -45.30 59.96 -31.10
#